data_AF-A0A2W1L3Z1-F1
#
_entry.id   AF-A0A2W1L3Z1-F1
#
_cell.length_a   1.000
_cell.length_b   1.000
_cell.length_c   1.000
_cell.angle_alpha   90.00
_cell.angle_beta   90.00
_cell.angle_gamma   90.00
#
_symmetry.space_group_name_H-M   'P 1'
#
loop_
_entity.id
_entity.type
_entity.pdbx_description
1 polymer ?
#
loop_
_entity_poly.entity_id
_entity_poly.type
_entity_poly.pdbx_seq_one_letter_code
_entity_poly.pdbx_strand_id
1 'polypeptide(L)' 'MRSCEHYRFIERHRPYRDLTFKFYSDGALTIIDNNAESVVTPKELKGESLDFYVRKRISFIKNDLAAKKQKYA' A
#
# COMPACT_ATOMS: atom_id res chain seq x y z
N MET A 1 17.78 -4.84 -6.78
CA MET A 1 16.92 -4.24 -5.72
C MET A 1 15.52 -4.06 -6.29
N ARG A 2 14.48 -4.59 -5.65
CA ARG A 2 13.10 -4.30 -6.07
C ARG A 2 12.78 -2.86 -5.64
N SER A 3 12.46 -1.99 -6.61
CA SER A 3 12.02 -0.64 -6.28
C SER A 3 10.67 -0.71 -5.60
N CYS A 4 10.47 0.03 -4.51
CA CYS A 4 9.21 0.08 -3.79
C CYS A 4 8.85 1.50 -3.35
N GLU A 5 7.59 1.85 -3.52
CA GLU A 5 7.00 3.06 -2.92
C GLU A 5 6.55 2.72 -1.50
N HIS A 6 6.99 3.49 -0.52
CA HIS A 6 6.57 3.34 0.87
C HIS A 6 5.66 4.49 1.31
N TYR A 7 4.61 4.15 2.06
CA TYR A 7 3.69 5.11 2.63
C TYR A 7 3.41 4.74 4.08
N ARG A 8 3.60 5.70 5.00
CA ARG A 8 3.18 5.56 6.40
C ARG A 8 1.79 6.15 6.57
N PHE A 9 0.94 5.45 7.29
CA PHE A 9 -0.43 5.86 7.60
C PHE A 9 -0.73 5.56 9.06
N ILE A 10 -1.11 6.59 9.81
CA ILE A 10 -1.46 6.47 11.23
C ILE A 10 -2.98 6.60 11.33
N GLU A 11 -3.64 5.56 11.83
CA GLU A 11 -5.09 5.57 12.04
C GLU A 11 -5.46 6.61 13.11
N ARG A 12 -6.48 7.42 12.81
CA ARG A 12 -6.96 8.49 13.70
C ARG A 12 -7.91 8.00 14.79
N HIS A 13 -8.41 6.78 14.64
CA HIS A 13 -9.37 6.16 15.53
C HIS A 13 -8.86 4.79 15.95
N ARG A 14 -9.38 4.24 17.07
CA ARG A 14 -9.03 2.88 17.52
C ARG A 14 -9.15 1.89 16.34
N PRO A 15 -8.15 1.00 16.13
CA PRO A 15 -7.05 0.67 17.04
C PRO A 15 -5.82 1.58 17.02
N TYR A 16 -5.84 2.73 16.32
CA TYR A 16 -4.71 3.67 16.22
C TYR A 16 -3.43 3.01 15.66
N ARG A 17 -3.58 2.09 14.70
CA ARG A 17 -2.42 1.42 14.12
C ARG A 17 -1.55 2.42 13.37
N ASP A 18 -0.25 2.24 13.50
CA ASP A 18 0.75 2.89 12.67
C ASP A 18 1.16 1.88 11.58
N LEU A 19 0.66 2.09 10.37
CA LEU A 19 0.81 1.16 9.27
C LEU A 19 1.83 1.68 8.24
N THR A 20 2.73 0.81 7.82
CA THR A 20 3.62 1.06 6.68
C THR A 20 3.19 0.20 5.49
N PHE A 21 2.78 0.84 4.40
CA PHE A 21 2.47 0.21 3.12
C PHE A 21 3.69 0.27 2.20
N LYS A 22 4.11 -0.87 1.66
CA LYS A 22 5.19 -0.97 0.66
C LYS A 22 4.63 -1.58 -0.63
N PHE A 23 4.50 -0.78 -1.67
CA PHE A 23 4.09 -1.22 -3.01
C PHE A 23 5.33 -1.47 -3.85
N TYR A 24 5.52 -2.70 -4.30
CA TYR A 24 6.68 -3.08 -5.10
C TYR A 24 6.37 -2.97 -6.59
N SER A 25 7.40 -2.66 -7.39
CA SER A 25 7.29 -2.53 -8.85
C SER A 25 6.79 -3.79 -9.57
N ASP A 26 6.87 -4.97 -8.94
CA ASP A 26 6.33 -6.24 -9.45
C ASP A 26 4.84 -6.43 -9.12
N GLY A 27 4.21 -5.45 -8.47
CA GLY A 27 2.82 -5.51 -8.03
C GLY A 27 2.62 -6.12 -6.65
N ALA A 28 3.66 -6.63 -5.99
CA ALA A 28 3.55 -7.11 -4.62
C ALA A 28 3.21 -5.97 -3.65
N LEU A 29 2.71 -6.35 -2.48
CA LEU A 29 2.38 -5.43 -1.39
C LEU A 29 2.82 -6.05 -0.07
N THR A 30 3.48 -5.26 0.77
CA THR A 30 3.65 -5.58 2.19
C THR A 30 3.01 -4.47 3.00
N ILE A 31 2.21 -4.83 4.00
CA ILE A 31 1.69 -3.90 5.00
C ILE A 31 2.27 -4.34 6.33
N ILE A 32 2.86 -3.41 7.07
CA ILE A 32 3.49 -3.66 8.37
C ILE A 32 2.73 -2.84 9.39
N ASP A 33 2.27 -3.46 10.47
CA ASP A 33 1.90 -2.75 11.69
C ASP A 33 3.18 -2.45 12.47
N ASN A 34 3.57 -1.18 12.52
CA ASN A 34 4.78 -0.72 13.19
C ASN A 34 4.70 -0.88 14.71
N ASN A 35 3.49 -0.89 15.29
CA ASN A 35 3.30 -1.05 16.74
C ASN A 35 3.39 -2.53 17.14
N ALA A 36 2.82 -3.41 16.33
CA ALA A 36 2.82 -4.86 16.59
C ALA A 36 3.99 -5.60 15.94
N GLU A 37 4.85 -4.89 15.20
CA GLU A 37 5.96 -5.43 14.42
C GLU A 37 5.57 -6.64 13.55
N SER A 38 4.35 -6.61 12.99
CA SER A 38 3.77 -7.74 12.28
C SER A 38 3.30 -7.36 10.88
N VAL A 39 3.27 -8.36 9.99
CA VAL A 39 2.73 -8.19 8.64
C VAL A 39 1.22 -8.32 8.69
N VAL A 40 0.54 -7.35 8.08
CA VAL A 40 -0.92 -7.28 8.00
C VAL A 40 -1.36 -7.55 6.57
N THR A 41 -2.45 -8.27 6.40
CA THR A 41 -3.07 -8.48 5.09
C THR A 41 -4.11 -7.40 4.79
N PRO A 42 -4.39 -7.09 3.51
CA PRO A 42 -5.43 -6.13 3.16
C PRO A 42 -6.82 -6.43 3.75
N LYS A 43 -7.12 -7.70 4.03
CA LYS A 43 -8.40 -8.13 4.63
C LYS A 43 -8.57 -7.70 6.09
N GLU A 44 -7.46 -7.40 6.77
CA GLU A 44 -7.43 -6.97 8.17
C GLU A 44 -7.48 -5.44 8.31
N LEU A 45 -7.43 -4.71 7.19
CA LEU A 45 -7.65 -3.28 7.17
C LEU A 45 -9.13 -2.95 7.32
N LYS A 46 -9.43 -1.84 7.99
CA LYS A 46 -10.81 -1.38 8.22
C LYS A 46 -10.86 0.14 8.22
N GLY A 47 -12.00 0.71 7.86
CA GLY A 47 -12.20 2.16 7.88
C GLY A 47 -11.19 2.91 7.02
N GLU A 48 -10.56 3.93 7.58
CA GLU A 48 -9.66 4.85 6.85
C GLU A 48 -8.40 4.15 6.30
N SER A 49 -7.84 3.15 7.00
CA SER A 49 -6.67 2.42 6.50
C SER A 49 -7.00 1.58 5.26
N LEU A 50 -8.22 1.04 5.19
CA LEU A 50 -8.72 0.32 4.02
C LEU A 50 -8.97 1.28 2.84
N ASP A 51 -9.60 2.43 3.09
CA ASP A 51 -9.81 3.46 2.05
C ASP A 51 -8.47 3.97 1.49
N PHE A 52 -7.52 4.27 2.38
CA PHE A 52 -6.16 4.66 2.01
C PHE A 52 -5.49 3.61 1.12
N TYR A 53 -5.53 2.34 1.53
CA TYR A 53 -4.99 1.22 0.77
C TYR A 53 -5.60 1.15 -0.63
N VAL A 54 -6.94 1.18 -0.73
CA VAL A 54 -7.65 1.05 -2.02
C VAL A 54 -7.26 2.18 -2.96
N ARG A 55 -7.26 3.44 -2.50
CA ARG A 55 -6.88 4.60 -3.32
C ARG A 55 -5.45 4.48 -3.83
N LYS A 56 -4.50 4.14 -2.95
CA LYS A 56 -3.10 3.97 -3.32
C LYS A 56 -2.90 2.79 -4.27
N ARG A 57 -3.57 1.66 -4.04
CA ARG A 57 -3.50 0.49 -4.92
C ARG A 57 -4.01 0.80 -6.33
N ILE A 58 -5.13 1.50 -6.45
CA ILE A 58 -5.67 1.93 -7.74
C ILE A 58 -4.69 2.88 -8.45
N SER A 59 -4.16 3.88 -7.76
CA SER A 59 -3.18 4.81 -8.33
C SER A 59 -1.93 4.08 -8.83
N PHE A 60 -1.43 3.14 -8.03
CA PHE A 60 -0.26 2.34 -8.37
C PHE A 60 -0.48 1.52 -9.65
N ILE A 61 -1.61 0.81 -9.76
CA ILE A 61 -1.95 0.02 -10.94
C ILE A 61 -2.12 0.91 -12.18
N LYS A 62 -2.76 2.07 -12.04
CA LYS A 62 -2.94 3.03 -13.15
C LYS A 62 -1.59 3.53 -13.67
N ASN A 63 -0.67 3.88 -12.78
CA ASN A 63 0.66 4.36 -13.14
C ASN A 63 1.48 3.26 -13.85
N ASP A 64 1.46 2.04 -13.32
CA ASP A 64 2.13 0.89 -13.96
C ASP A 64 1.56 0.60 -15.36
N LEU A 65 0.23 0.62 -15.51
CA LEU A 65 -0.41 0.42 -16.81
C LEU A 65 -0.04 1.53 -17.81
N ALA A 66 -0.01 2.79 -17.37
CA ALA A 66 0.39 3.92 -18.22
C ALA A 66 1.86 3.79 -18.67
N ALA A 67 2.76 3.45 -17.75
CA ALA A 67 4.18 3.24 -18.06
C ALA A 67 4.37 2.08 -19.05
N LYS A 68 3.62 0.99 -18.90
CA LYS A 68 3.64 -0.13 -19.85
C LYS A 68 3.11 0.28 -21.22
N LYS A 69 2.00 1.00 -21.30
CA LYS A 69 1.48 1.51 -22.58
C LYS A 69 2.48 2.39 -23.30
N GLN A 70 3.18 3.28 -22.59
CA GLN A 70 4.20 4.14 -23.19
C GLN A 70 5.42 3.35 -23.69
N LYS A 71 5.78 2.24 -23.05
CA LYS A 71 6.92 1.41 -23.46
C LYS A 71 6.66 0.62 -24.75
N TYR A 72 5.39 0.31 -25.04
CA TYR A 72 4.98 -0.49 -26.21
C TYR A 72 4.18 0.31 -27.25
N ALA A 73 4.16 1.65 -27.12
CA ALA A 73 3.63 2.59 -28.12
C ALA A 73 4.75 3.04 -29.05
#